data_AF-A0A090CPP3-F1
#
_entry.id   AF-A0A090CPP3-F1
#
_cell.length_a   1.000
_cell.length_b   1.000
_cell.length_c   1.000
_cell.angle_alpha   90.00
_cell.angle_beta   90.00
_cell.angle_gamma   90.00
#
_symmetry.space_group_name_H-M   'P 1'
#
loop_
_entity.id
_entity.type
_entity.pdbx_description
1 polymer ?
#
loop_
_entity_poly.entity_id
_entity_poly.type
_entity_poly.pdbx_seq_one_letter_code
_entity_poly.pdbx_strand_id
1 'polypeptide(L)'
;MMLKFRGIDFDVVEASDHVGGRCATHSFVGVGPDCAHDYYDMGAMRIPKIGSMKSTLNLIKSPSLLNIPDSLVEYVYTVYTVDCQGNPTYYEPFCYWYQNKDSPECVSPNCSKMLSKMCSRSSSPRYKSTSTRDRTTTPPGIFSCFLPPASFNRALTETLSDYADFVQTDQKGWFRVEGGMSFVTDTMAARLKSTIWPQAGATSIDVSLSTPAVAMSLASDGRTIQVTTGGEKSSTNSYDMVFNTTALGPLQQMDLSGLNLDRDILDGIRALSYDRATKVAINFNKRWWTGFYPNADAMHRGGGVSSSDFPLGFTVYPSWDNGDGTNVLIASCAWAQDASRMAALVPDYTDPSTPTPSYAGPIAAVCLEGLVKLWAGRQEAPTLKDLHDYYITHYAWAWSHDLCTCGTFALFGPGRFQNIYPNAHYAWISGALDSVLFSVIKFLAARSTESPDVATKALKLLASDSNPDKKHFEKNERGEHPEGDERLAYWCAEASAMK
;
A
#
# COMPACT_ATOMS: atom_id res chain seq x y z
N MET A 1 11.55 -15.47 -2.81
CA MET A 1 12.25 -15.81 -1.53
C MET A 1 11.87 -17.19 -0.99
N MET A 2 10.58 -17.50 -0.79
CA MET A 2 10.16 -18.83 -0.26
C MET A 2 10.64 -20.02 -1.11
N LEU A 3 10.55 -19.94 -2.44
CA LEU A 3 11.05 -20.99 -3.34
C LEU A 3 12.57 -21.18 -3.24
N LYS A 4 13.33 -20.08 -3.22
CA LYS A 4 14.78 -20.08 -2.96
C LYS A 4 15.11 -20.70 -1.60
N PHE A 5 14.30 -20.44 -0.58
CA PHE A 5 14.45 -21.06 0.74
C PHE A 5 14.38 -22.60 0.67
N ARG A 6 13.56 -23.13 -0.24
CA ARG A 6 13.39 -24.57 -0.50
C ARG A 6 14.39 -25.14 -1.52
N GLY A 7 15.29 -24.33 -2.08
CA GLY A 7 16.19 -24.76 -3.15
C GLY A 7 15.46 -25.14 -4.44
N ILE A 8 14.27 -24.56 -4.67
CA ILE A 8 13.53 -24.72 -5.92
C ILE A 8 14.02 -23.64 -6.87
N ASP A 9 14.41 -24.03 -8.08
CA ASP A 9 14.81 -23.10 -9.14
C ASP A 9 13.59 -22.41 -9.75
N PHE A 10 13.74 -21.12 -10.07
CA PHE A 10 12.69 -20.30 -10.69
C PHE A 10 13.30 -19.08 -11.37
N ASP A 11 12.60 -18.60 -12.39
CA ASP A 11 12.87 -17.30 -13.00
C ASP A 11 11.95 -16.23 -12.41
N VAL A 12 12.43 -14.99 -12.37
CA VAL A 12 11.61 -13.81 -12.09
C VAL A 12 11.75 -12.86 -13.28
N VAL A 13 10.63 -12.60 -13.96
CA VAL A 13 10.55 -11.62 -15.04
C VAL A 13 9.75 -10.40 -14.56
N GLU A 14 10.29 -9.22 -14.79
CA GLU A 14 9.74 -7.94 -14.36
C GLU A 14 9.65 -7.02 -15.58
N ALA A 15 8.47 -6.44 -15.80
CA ALA A 15 8.19 -5.62 -16.97
C ALA A 15 8.89 -4.26 -16.89
N SER A 16 9.02 -3.69 -15.70
CA SER A 16 9.69 -2.42 -15.46
C SER A 16 11.22 -2.56 -15.43
N ASP A 17 11.91 -1.43 -15.46
CA ASP A 17 13.35 -1.31 -15.35
C ASP A 17 13.88 -1.35 -13.90
N HIS A 18 12.99 -1.59 -12.93
CA HIS A 18 13.31 -1.64 -11.51
C HIS A 18 12.50 -2.74 -10.80
N VAL A 19 12.87 -3.07 -9.57
CA VAL A 19 12.11 -4.01 -8.74
C VAL A 19 11.13 -3.28 -7.82
N GLY A 20 10.06 -3.96 -7.42
CA GLY A 20 9.23 -3.56 -6.28
C GLY A 20 7.84 -3.03 -6.61
N GLY A 21 7.60 -2.62 -7.86
CA GLY A 21 6.28 -2.19 -8.34
C GLY A 21 5.67 -1.10 -7.46
N ARG A 22 4.64 -1.42 -6.67
CA ARG A 22 3.92 -0.45 -5.83
C ARG A 22 4.59 -0.12 -4.49
N CYS A 23 5.73 -0.74 -4.18
CA CYS A 23 6.64 -0.26 -3.13
C CYS A 23 7.73 0.57 -3.80
N ALA A 24 7.38 1.82 -4.15
CA ALA A 24 8.24 2.70 -4.93
C ALA A 24 8.47 4.04 -4.23
N THR A 25 9.74 4.41 -4.11
CA THR A 25 10.25 5.63 -3.52
C THR A 25 10.87 6.49 -4.62
N HIS A 26 10.49 7.77 -4.68
CA HIS A 26 11.14 8.75 -5.53
C HIS A 26 12.12 9.58 -4.69
N SER A 27 13.34 9.77 -5.18
CA SER A 27 14.38 10.55 -4.52
C SER A 27 14.68 11.84 -5.27
N PHE A 28 14.82 12.94 -4.52
CA PHE A 28 15.18 14.27 -5.01
C PHE A 28 16.69 14.56 -4.87
N VAL A 29 17.53 13.52 -4.69
CA VAL A 29 18.98 13.67 -4.53
C VAL A 29 19.58 14.50 -5.68
N GLY A 30 20.44 15.46 -5.33
CA GLY A 30 21.11 16.35 -6.28
C GLY A 30 20.32 17.61 -6.67
N VAL A 31 19.14 17.84 -6.08
CA VAL A 31 18.28 19.00 -6.39
C VAL A 31 18.33 20.10 -5.31
N GLY A 32 19.15 19.93 -4.27
CA GLY A 32 19.36 20.88 -3.17
C GLY A 32 20.58 20.52 -2.31
N PRO A 33 20.79 21.18 -1.15
CA PRO A 33 21.77 20.73 -0.15
C PRO A 33 21.56 19.26 0.22
N ASP A 34 22.63 18.47 0.31
CA ASP A 34 22.54 17.06 0.66
C ASP A 34 21.80 16.85 2.00
N CYS A 35 20.63 16.21 1.94
CA CYS A 35 19.83 15.89 3.11
C CYS A 35 19.49 14.39 3.17
N ALA A 36 19.41 13.85 4.38
CA ALA A 36 19.13 12.43 4.61
C ALA A 36 17.74 11.98 4.10
N HIS A 37 16.76 12.90 4.04
CA HIS A 37 15.37 12.56 3.73
C HIS A 37 14.79 13.33 2.53
N ASP A 38 15.57 13.45 1.46
CA ASP A 38 15.11 13.98 0.16
C ASP A 38 14.39 12.91 -0.67
N TYR A 39 13.29 12.39 -0.16
CA TYR A 39 12.47 11.41 -0.85
C TYR A 39 11.00 11.47 -0.45
N TYR A 40 10.16 10.82 -1.24
CA TYR A 40 8.83 10.43 -0.79
C TYR A 40 8.43 9.08 -1.40
N ASP A 41 7.52 8.39 -0.72
CA ASP A 41 6.96 7.15 -1.22
C ASP A 41 5.77 7.42 -2.16
N MET A 42 5.94 7.07 -3.44
CA MET A 42 4.88 7.14 -4.44
C MET A 42 3.74 6.16 -4.14
N GLY A 43 4.09 4.99 -3.59
CA GLY A 43 3.18 3.88 -3.30
C GLY A 43 2.93 3.68 -1.81
N ALA A 44 3.19 2.47 -1.31
CA ALA A 44 3.16 2.18 0.11
C ALA A 44 4.08 3.13 0.87
N MET A 45 3.63 3.68 2.01
CA MET A 45 4.40 4.69 2.78
C MET A 45 4.28 4.56 4.30
N ARG A 46 3.41 3.64 4.77
CA ARG A 46 3.14 3.43 6.20
C ARG A 46 2.63 2.02 6.46
N ILE A 47 2.94 1.50 7.63
CA ILE A 47 2.62 0.14 8.08
C ILE A 47 1.95 0.24 9.46
N PRO A 48 0.65 -0.07 9.59
CA PRO A 48 -0.01 -0.04 10.89
C PRO A 48 0.47 -1.17 11.81
N LYS A 49 0.64 -0.90 13.11
CA LYS A 49 1.03 -1.91 14.11
C LYS A 49 -0.18 -2.75 14.56
N ILE A 50 -0.81 -3.48 13.63
CA ILE A 50 -2.01 -4.29 13.87
C ILE A 50 -1.81 -5.74 13.41
N GLY A 51 -2.71 -6.63 13.84
CA GLY A 51 -2.61 -8.07 13.55
C GLY A 51 -2.65 -8.39 12.06
N SER A 52 -3.46 -7.67 11.28
CA SER A 52 -3.56 -7.83 9.82
C SER A 52 -2.31 -7.38 9.04
N MET A 53 -1.35 -6.70 9.69
CA MET A 53 -0.08 -6.29 9.07
C MET A 53 1.10 -7.17 9.47
N LYS A 54 0.84 -8.26 10.19
CA LYS A 54 1.88 -9.07 10.78
C LYS A 54 2.82 -9.69 9.76
N SER A 55 2.33 -10.12 8.60
CA SER A 55 3.16 -10.66 7.52
C SER A 55 4.21 -9.65 7.05
N THR A 56 3.81 -8.37 6.91
CA THR A 56 4.73 -7.27 6.56
C THR A 56 5.76 -7.04 7.66
N LEU A 57 5.31 -6.94 8.92
CA LEU A 57 6.21 -6.71 10.06
C LEU A 57 7.20 -7.86 10.25
N ASN A 58 6.76 -9.11 10.08
CA ASN A 58 7.59 -10.30 10.16
C ASN A 58 8.61 -10.34 9.03
N LEU A 59 8.23 -9.99 7.79
CA LEU A 59 9.16 -9.91 6.66
C LEU A 59 10.33 -8.98 6.98
N ILE A 60 10.04 -7.78 7.50
CA ILE A 60 11.03 -6.75 7.82
C ILE A 60 11.90 -7.17 9.01
N LYS A 61 11.29 -7.65 10.10
CA LYS A 61 11.98 -7.87 11.39
C LYS A 61 12.69 -9.22 11.51
N SER A 62 12.25 -10.23 10.77
CA SER A 62 12.73 -11.60 11.00
C SER A 62 14.21 -11.75 10.60
N PRO A 63 15.06 -12.30 11.49
CA PRO A 63 16.47 -12.57 11.20
C PRO A 63 16.70 -13.52 10.01
N SER A 64 15.76 -14.43 9.77
CA SER A 64 15.81 -15.39 8.67
C SER A 64 15.31 -14.84 7.33
N LEU A 65 14.69 -13.64 7.33
CA LEU A 65 14.15 -12.98 6.14
C LEU A 65 14.99 -11.75 5.78
N LEU A 66 14.45 -10.53 5.95
CA LEU A 66 15.18 -9.31 5.59
C LEU A 66 16.15 -8.87 6.68
N ASN A 67 15.77 -9.03 7.95
CA ASN A 67 16.54 -8.61 9.12
C ASN A 67 16.93 -7.11 9.07
N ILE A 68 15.94 -6.26 8.83
CA ILE A 68 16.11 -4.80 8.80
C ILE A 68 15.21 -4.10 9.84
N PRO A 69 15.15 -4.57 11.11
CA PRO A 69 14.26 -3.99 12.11
C PRO A 69 14.58 -2.52 12.41
N ASP A 70 15.86 -2.12 12.31
CA ASP A 70 16.31 -0.75 12.59
C ASP A 70 15.85 0.27 11.54
N SER A 71 15.45 -0.20 10.35
CA SER A 71 14.82 0.65 9.34
C SER A 71 13.36 0.98 9.66
N LEU A 72 12.72 0.25 10.58
CA LEU A 72 11.31 0.45 10.89
C LEU A 72 11.15 1.51 11.99
N VAL A 73 10.85 2.74 11.58
CA VAL A 73 10.78 3.91 12.47
C VAL A 73 9.34 4.42 12.60
N GLU A 74 9.10 5.26 13.62
CA GLU A 74 7.76 5.82 13.88
C GLU A 74 7.23 6.62 12.68
N TYR A 75 5.95 6.42 12.37
CA TYR A 75 5.18 7.28 11.47
C TYR A 75 4.12 8.02 12.30
N VAL A 76 4.16 9.34 12.29
CA VAL A 76 3.20 10.17 13.02
C VAL A 76 2.03 10.48 12.09
N TYR A 77 0.94 9.72 12.25
CA TYR A 77 -0.28 9.88 11.44
C TYR A 77 -1.16 11.06 11.92
N THR A 78 -1.28 11.21 13.23
CA THR A 78 -2.12 12.24 13.88
C THR A 78 -1.29 12.99 14.90
N VAL A 79 -1.41 14.32 14.95
CA VAL A 79 -0.77 15.21 15.90
C VAL A 79 -1.81 15.71 16.90
N TYR A 80 -1.82 15.11 18.10
CA TYR A 80 -2.72 15.52 19.17
C TYR A 80 -2.01 15.69 20.52
N THR A 81 -2.61 16.47 21.40
CA THR A 81 -2.28 16.55 22.83
C THR A 81 -3.47 16.11 23.68
N VAL A 82 -3.30 16.01 25.00
CA VAL A 82 -4.42 15.81 25.93
C VAL A 82 -4.70 17.13 26.67
N ASP A 83 -5.96 17.53 26.73
CA ASP A 83 -6.39 18.67 27.55
C ASP A 83 -6.34 18.32 29.05
N CYS A 84 -6.66 19.28 29.93
CA CYS A 84 -6.66 19.07 31.38
C CYS A 84 -7.76 18.11 31.87
N GLN A 85 -8.69 17.72 31.00
CA GLN A 85 -9.73 16.71 31.24
C GLN A 85 -9.36 15.34 30.63
N GLY A 86 -8.21 15.24 29.96
CA GLY A 86 -7.73 14.01 29.30
C GLY A 86 -8.30 13.76 27.91
N ASN A 87 -8.96 14.74 27.28
CA ASN A 87 -9.48 14.59 25.92
C ASN A 87 -8.41 14.93 24.88
N PRO A 88 -8.37 14.19 23.75
CA PRO A 88 -7.45 14.51 22.65
C PRO A 88 -7.81 15.85 21.99
N THR A 89 -6.81 16.72 21.83
CA THR A 89 -6.89 17.99 21.09
C THR A 89 -6.14 17.85 19.78
N TYR A 90 -6.83 18.02 18.65
CA TYR A 90 -6.30 17.85 17.28
C TYR A 90 -5.78 19.19 16.73
N TYR A 91 -4.62 19.19 16.05
CA TYR A 91 -3.95 20.43 15.66
C TYR A 91 -3.86 20.64 14.15
N GLU A 92 -3.96 19.59 13.35
CA GLU A 92 -3.73 19.66 11.92
C GLU A 92 -4.78 20.53 11.22
N PRO A 93 -4.38 21.36 10.24
CA PRO A 93 -5.33 22.12 9.46
C PRO A 93 -6.25 21.18 8.69
N PHE A 94 -7.50 21.61 8.56
CA PHE A 94 -8.49 20.99 7.71
C PHE A 94 -9.27 22.11 7.03
N CYS A 95 -9.72 21.86 5.79
CA CYS A 95 -10.54 22.83 5.09
C CYS A 95 -11.64 22.12 4.32
N TYR A 96 -12.88 22.52 4.57
CA TYR A 96 -14.03 21.98 3.86
C TYR A 96 -14.88 23.14 3.35
N TRP A 97 -14.46 23.77 2.26
CA TRP A 97 -15.08 25.00 1.77
C TRP A 97 -16.51 24.78 1.27
N TYR A 98 -16.86 23.56 0.86
CA TYR A 98 -18.24 23.21 0.52
C TYR A 98 -19.12 22.99 1.77
N GLN A 99 -18.61 23.15 2.99
CA GLN A 99 -19.43 23.19 4.18
C GLN A 99 -20.31 24.45 4.18
N ASN A 100 -21.59 24.26 3.83
CA ASN A 100 -22.63 25.22 4.20
C ASN A 100 -23.10 24.95 5.65
N LYS A 101 -23.92 25.83 6.22
CA LYS A 101 -24.46 25.68 7.59
C LYS A 101 -25.27 24.39 7.81
N ASP A 102 -25.63 23.69 6.75
CA ASP A 102 -26.35 22.42 6.74
C ASP A 102 -25.43 21.20 6.57
N SER A 103 -24.12 21.43 6.42
CA SER A 103 -23.13 20.37 6.28
C SER A 103 -22.79 19.85 7.69
N PRO A 104 -23.07 18.58 7.99
CA PRO A 104 -22.86 18.00 9.31
C PRO A 104 -21.38 18.08 9.68
N GLU A 105 -21.12 18.42 10.95
CA GLU A 105 -19.78 18.47 11.53
C GLU A 105 -18.99 17.20 11.18
N CYS A 106 -17.74 17.40 10.79
CA CYS A 106 -16.75 16.36 10.51
C CYS A 106 -16.88 15.22 11.51
N VAL A 107 -17.15 14.01 11.03
CA VAL A 107 -17.26 12.78 11.82
C VAL A 107 -17.91 13.04 13.19
N SER A 108 -19.21 13.32 13.20
CA SER A 108 -19.91 13.31 14.49
C SER A 108 -19.60 11.97 15.20
N PRO A 109 -19.44 11.93 16.53
CA PRO A 109 -19.23 10.69 17.29
C PRO A 109 -20.24 9.57 16.97
N ASN A 110 -21.37 9.91 16.34
CA ASN A 110 -22.38 8.98 15.84
C ASN A 110 -21.89 8.14 14.64
N CYS A 111 -20.98 8.66 13.83
CA CYS A 111 -20.46 8.01 12.62
C CYS A 111 -19.48 6.89 12.94
N SER A 112 -18.52 7.14 13.83
CA SER A 112 -17.60 6.11 14.33
C SER A 112 -18.38 5.02 15.08
N LYS A 113 -19.35 5.39 15.93
CA LYS A 113 -20.25 4.41 16.58
C LYS A 113 -21.02 3.56 15.57
N MET A 114 -21.52 4.17 14.49
CA MET A 114 -22.24 3.48 13.43
C MET A 114 -21.33 2.50 12.67
N LEU A 115 -20.17 2.94 12.20
CA LEU A 115 -19.22 2.10 11.48
C LEU A 115 -18.71 0.94 12.35
N SER A 116 -18.37 1.18 13.62
CA SER A 116 -17.99 0.12 14.56
C SER A 116 -19.09 -0.93 14.73
N LYS A 117 -20.36 -0.52 14.78
CA LYS A 117 -21.51 -1.45 14.83
C LYS A 117 -21.70 -2.22 13.52
N MET A 118 -21.33 -1.64 12.38
CA MET A 118 -21.39 -2.30 11.08
C MET A 118 -20.25 -3.31 10.91
N CYS A 119 -19.04 -3.04 11.43
CA CYS A 119 -17.90 -3.96 11.37
C CYS A 119 -18.21 -5.31 12.01
N SER A 120 -18.94 -5.34 13.12
CA SER A 120 -19.37 -6.59 13.78
C SER A 120 -20.39 -7.42 12.97
N ARG A 121 -20.87 -6.89 11.83
CA ARG A 121 -21.84 -7.53 10.93
C ARG A 121 -21.29 -7.72 9.51
N SER A 122 -20.00 -7.42 9.29
CA SER A 122 -19.33 -7.40 7.98
C SER A 122 -19.33 -8.76 7.25
N SER A 123 -19.42 -9.87 7.97
CA SER A 123 -19.52 -11.22 7.40
C SER A 123 -20.87 -11.51 6.74
N SER A 124 -21.91 -10.70 7.01
CA SER A 124 -23.25 -10.89 6.46
C SER A 124 -23.24 -10.79 4.94
N PRO A 125 -23.90 -11.72 4.22
CA PRO A 125 -24.07 -11.63 2.78
C PRO A 125 -24.60 -10.25 2.35
N ARG A 126 -25.59 -9.72 3.07
CA ARG A 126 -26.21 -8.43 2.74
C ARG A 126 -25.25 -7.22 2.85
N TYR A 127 -24.07 -7.36 3.46
CA TYR A 127 -23.07 -6.29 3.55
C TYR A 127 -22.09 -6.35 2.39
N LYS A 128 -21.78 -7.58 1.94
CA LYS A 128 -20.93 -7.84 0.78
C LYS A 128 -21.60 -7.46 -0.55
N SER A 129 -22.93 -7.36 -0.59
CA SER A 129 -23.72 -7.07 -1.81
C SER A 129 -24.19 -5.62 -1.95
N THR A 130 -23.85 -4.72 -1.02
CA THR A 130 -24.33 -3.33 -1.01
C THR A 130 -23.19 -2.33 -1.07
N SER A 131 -23.43 -1.15 -1.65
CA SER A 131 -22.47 -0.05 -1.55
C SER A 131 -22.53 0.64 -0.18
N THR A 132 -21.50 1.42 0.15
CA THR A 132 -21.53 2.29 1.32
C THR A 132 -22.71 3.25 1.24
N ARG A 133 -22.91 3.88 0.07
CA ARG A 133 -24.02 4.79 -0.21
C ARG A 133 -25.40 4.15 0.02
N ASP A 134 -25.61 2.90 -0.40
CA ASP A 134 -26.91 2.23 -0.25
C ASP A 134 -27.27 1.95 1.21
N ARG A 135 -26.27 1.88 2.09
CA ARG A 135 -26.44 1.48 3.49
C ARG A 135 -26.38 2.61 4.48
N THR A 136 -25.65 3.65 4.15
CA THR A 136 -25.65 4.88 4.93
C THR A 136 -26.63 5.82 4.24
N THR A 137 -27.86 5.94 4.76
CA THR A 137 -28.83 6.99 4.34
C THR A 137 -28.37 8.40 4.72
N THR A 138 -27.06 8.58 4.85
CA THR A 138 -26.35 9.67 5.48
C THR A 138 -25.80 10.56 4.38
N PRO A 139 -25.95 11.90 4.46
CA PRO A 139 -25.39 12.81 3.47
C PRO A 139 -23.89 12.55 3.23
N PRO A 140 -23.40 12.60 1.98
CA PRO A 140 -22.00 12.32 1.63
C PRO A 140 -20.96 13.11 2.44
N GLY A 141 -21.32 14.30 2.92
CA GLY A 141 -20.43 15.18 3.71
C GLY A 141 -20.04 14.64 5.09
N ILE A 142 -20.72 13.62 5.63
CA ILE A 142 -20.40 13.07 6.95
C ILE A 142 -19.11 12.24 6.94
N PHE A 143 -18.81 11.59 5.81
CA PHE A 143 -17.68 10.68 5.68
C PHE A 143 -16.52 11.26 4.88
N SER A 144 -16.67 12.48 4.34
CA SER A 144 -15.66 13.15 3.51
C SER A 144 -14.33 13.38 4.23
N CYS A 145 -14.33 13.34 5.56
CA CYS A 145 -13.12 13.44 6.39
C CYS A 145 -12.27 12.16 6.40
N PHE A 146 -12.86 11.00 6.10
CA PHE A 146 -12.14 9.72 6.05
C PHE A 146 -11.89 9.26 4.63
N LEU A 147 -12.84 9.47 3.73
CA LEU A 147 -12.81 8.93 2.38
C LEU A 147 -13.42 9.94 1.41
N PRO A 148 -12.85 10.12 0.19
CA PRO A 148 -13.44 11.01 -0.80
C PRO A 148 -14.89 10.62 -1.13
N PRO A 149 -15.79 11.58 -1.40
CA PRO A 149 -17.19 11.30 -1.72
C PRO A 149 -17.40 10.31 -2.87
N ALA A 150 -16.51 10.34 -3.87
CA ALA A 150 -16.55 9.44 -5.03
C ALA A 150 -16.39 7.96 -4.63
N SER A 151 -15.75 7.69 -3.49
CA SER A 151 -15.49 6.33 -3.04
C SER A 151 -16.70 5.70 -2.33
N PHE A 152 -17.82 6.39 -2.09
CA PHE A 152 -18.99 5.78 -1.42
C PHE A 152 -19.82 4.83 -2.29
N ASN A 153 -19.58 4.82 -3.60
CA ASN A 153 -20.23 3.85 -4.51
C ASN A 153 -19.54 2.47 -4.49
N ARG A 154 -18.46 2.30 -3.72
CA ARG A 154 -17.74 1.03 -3.54
C ARG A 154 -18.49 0.05 -2.65
N ALA A 155 -18.05 -1.21 -2.60
CA ALA A 155 -18.59 -2.20 -1.66
C ALA A 155 -18.46 -1.73 -0.20
N LEU A 156 -19.53 -1.83 0.58
CA LEU A 156 -19.51 -1.46 2.00
C LEU A 156 -18.39 -2.16 2.78
N THR A 157 -18.09 -3.41 2.42
CA THR A 157 -17.01 -4.18 3.05
C THR A 157 -15.64 -3.53 2.89
N GLU A 158 -15.35 -2.84 1.79
CA GLU A 158 -14.10 -2.08 1.64
C GLU A 158 -14.04 -0.92 2.64
N THR A 159 -15.14 -0.15 2.75
CA THR A 159 -15.21 0.96 3.71
C THR A 159 -15.08 0.48 5.16
N LEU A 160 -15.65 -0.68 5.50
CA LEU A 160 -15.52 -1.26 6.83
C LEU A 160 -14.12 -1.79 7.11
N SER A 161 -13.45 -2.38 6.11
CA SER A 161 -12.05 -2.81 6.21
C SER A 161 -11.12 -1.61 6.41
N ASP A 162 -11.25 -0.57 5.57
CA ASP A 162 -10.50 0.70 5.72
C ASP A 162 -10.70 1.24 7.15
N TYR A 163 -11.96 1.44 7.56
CA TYR A 163 -12.26 1.96 8.89
C TYR A 163 -11.66 1.10 10.01
N ALA A 164 -11.77 -0.23 9.91
CA ALA A 164 -11.24 -1.14 10.92
C ALA A 164 -9.71 -1.08 11.01
N ASP A 165 -8.99 -0.96 9.90
CA ASP A 165 -7.54 -0.85 9.89
C ASP A 165 -7.09 0.47 10.52
N PHE A 166 -7.69 1.60 10.15
CA PHE A 166 -7.33 2.91 10.71
C PHE A 166 -7.66 3.02 12.21
N VAL A 167 -8.87 2.63 12.64
CA VAL A 167 -9.29 2.73 14.05
C VAL A 167 -8.52 1.78 14.97
N GLN A 168 -8.21 0.57 14.52
CA GLN A 168 -7.39 -0.34 15.33
C GLN A 168 -5.97 0.19 15.52
N THR A 169 -5.49 1.03 14.59
CA THR A 169 -4.13 1.56 14.62
C THR A 169 -3.99 2.77 15.53
N ASP A 170 -5.05 3.56 15.73
CA ASP A 170 -5.05 4.70 16.67
C ASP A 170 -4.60 4.31 18.10
N GLN A 171 -4.72 3.03 18.46
CA GLN A 171 -4.29 2.52 19.78
C GLN A 171 -2.88 1.91 19.79
N LYS A 172 -2.26 1.66 18.63
CA LYS A 172 -1.03 0.84 18.51
C LYS A 172 0.11 1.53 17.78
N GLY A 173 -0.17 2.58 17.02
CA GLY A 173 0.81 3.38 16.28
C GLY A 173 1.13 2.85 14.88
N TRP A 174 1.86 3.67 14.14
CA TRP A 174 2.23 3.44 12.75
C TRP A 174 3.75 3.40 12.60
N PHE A 175 4.21 2.69 11.58
CA PHE A 175 5.61 2.70 11.16
C PHE A 175 5.77 3.20 9.73
N ARG A 176 6.96 3.72 9.43
CA ARG A 176 7.50 3.87 8.08
C ARG A 176 8.83 3.11 7.97
N VAL A 177 9.36 3.01 6.76
CA VAL A 177 10.71 2.51 6.54
C VAL A 177 11.63 3.70 6.27
N GLU A 178 12.72 3.79 7.03
CA GLU A 178 13.75 4.81 6.86
C GLU A 178 14.46 4.60 5.51
N GLY A 179 14.67 5.70 4.79
CA GLY A 179 15.13 5.68 3.38
C GLY A 179 14.04 5.36 2.34
N GLY A 180 12.79 5.13 2.76
CA GLY A 180 11.65 4.89 1.89
C GLY A 180 11.35 3.41 1.62
N MET A 181 10.15 3.14 1.12
CA MET A 181 9.63 1.78 0.98
C MET A 181 10.31 0.91 -0.09
N SER A 182 10.99 1.50 -1.08
CA SER A 182 11.80 0.73 -2.04
C SER A 182 12.92 -0.05 -1.35
N PHE A 183 13.41 0.41 -0.19
CA PHE A 183 14.44 -0.30 0.58
C PHE A 183 14.03 -1.73 0.94
N VAL A 184 12.74 -1.98 1.20
CA VAL A 184 12.24 -3.34 1.47
C VAL A 184 12.39 -4.23 0.24
N THR A 185 12.00 -3.75 -0.93
CA THR A 185 12.04 -4.55 -2.17
C THR A 185 13.46 -4.71 -2.71
N ASP A 186 14.31 -3.71 -2.54
CA ASP A 186 15.74 -3.80 -2.87
C ASP A 186 16.45 -4.82 -1.99
N THR A 187 16.13 -4.84 -0.69
CA THR A 187 16.63 -5.85 0.24
C THR A 187 16.14 -7.26 -0.16
N MET A 188 14.87 -7.40 -0.58
CA MET A 188 14.35 -8.67 -1.10
C MET A 188 15.12 -9.14 -2.34
N ALA A 189 15.38 -8.25 -3.30
CA ALA A 189 16.14 -8.56 -4.51
C ALA A 189 17.60 -8.94 -4.17
N ALA A 190 18.24 -8.23 -3.23
CA ALA A 190 19.57 -8.57 -2.75
C ALA A 190 19.61 -9.97 -2.09
N ARG A 191 18.57 -10.33 -1.32
CA ARG A 191 18.43 -11.69 -0.75
C ARG A 191 18.29 -12.77 -1.83
N LEU A 192 17.62 -12.47 -2.94
CA LEU A 192 17.53 -13.40 -4.09
C LEU A 192 18.90 -13.62 -4.75
N LYS A 193 19.76 -12.60 -4.84
CA LYS A 193 21.11 -12.73 -5.40
C LYS A 193 22.13 -13.36 -4.44
N SER A 194 21.87 -13.31 -3.13
CA SER A 194 22.80 -13.80 -2.12
C SER A 194 23.10 -15.31 -2.28
N THR A 195 24.37 -15.68 -2.26
CA THR A 195 24.82 -17.09 -2.28
C THR A 195 25.05 -17.67 -0.88
N ILE A 196 24.85 -16.86 0.16
CA ILE A 196 24.99 -17.24 1.57
C ILE A 196 23.65 -17.25 2.32
N TRP A 197 22.60 -16.68 1.73
CA TRP A 197 21.23 -16.75 2.21
C TRP A 197 20.38 -17.59 1.24
N PRO A 198 19.49 -18.47 1.72
CA PRO A 198 19.18 -18.76 3.13
C PRO A 198 20.29 -19.53 3.87
N GLN A 199 21.21 -20.13 3.12
CA GLN A 199 22.33 -20.92 3.62
C GLN A 199 23.51 -20.79 2.64
N ALA A 200 24.73 -21.11 3.10
CA ALA A 200 25.92 -21.10 2.27
C ALA A 200 25.77 -22.04 1.05
N GLY A 201 26.13 -21.55 -0.13
CA GLY A 201 26.03 -22.30 -1.39
C GLY A 201 24.65 -22.24 -2.06
N ALA A 202 23.75 -21.36 -1.62
CA ALA A 202 22.46 -21.18 -2.29
C ALA A 202 22.62 -20.61 -3.71
N THR A 203 21.81 -21.11 -4.65
CA THR A 203 21.76 -20.62 -6.04
C THR A 203 21.39 -19.14 -6.09
N SER A 204 22.19 -18.32 -6.79
CA SER A 204 21.83 -16.91 -7.06
C SER A 204 20.65 -16.85 -8.01
N ILE A 205 19.65 -16.03 -7.69
CA ILE A 205 18.48 -15.80 -8.53
C ILE A 205 18.46 -14.31 -8.89
N ASP A 206 18.53 -14.03 -10.18
CA ASP A 206 18.41 -12.68 -10.72
C ASP A 206 16.96 -12.37 -11.12
N VAL A 207 16.61 -11.08 -11.10
CA VAL A 207 15.35 -10.57 -11.64
C VAL A 207 15.63 -10.02 -13.03
N SER A 208 14.97 -10.57 -14.04
CA SER A 208 15.07 -10.10 -15.42
C SER A 208 14.17 -8.88 -15.61
N LEU A 209 14.77 -7.69 -15.55
CA LEU A 209 14.10 -6.40 -15.71
C LEU A 209 13.80 -6.13 -17.19
N SER A 210 12.89 -5.18 -17.46
CA SER A 210 12.47 -4.78 -18.81
C SER A 210 12.03 -5.97 -19.68
N THR A 211 11.47 -7.00 -19.05
CA THR A 211 11.11 -8.29 -19.66
C THR A 211 9.63 -8.56 -19.39
N PRO A 212 8.69 -7.88 -20.08
CA PRO A 212 7.27 -8.07 -19.86
C PRO A 212 6.82 -9.46 -20.29
N ALA A 213 6.03 -10.16 -19.48
CA ALA A 213 5.28 -11.33 -19.96
C ALA A 213 4.10 -10.84 -20.82
N VAL A 214 3.97 -11.38 -22.04
CA VAL A 214 2.97 -10.94 -23.04
C VAL A 214 1.98 -12.02 -23.43
N ALA A 215 2.31 -13.30 -23.19
CA ALA A 215 1.38 -14.40 -23.41
C ALA A 215 1.67 -15.56 -22.46
N MET A 216 0.61 -16.31 -22.12
CA MET A 216 0.70 -17.58 -21.42
C MET A 216 -0.20 -18.61 -22.08
N SER A 217 0.32 -19.82 -22.28
CA SER A 217 -0.43 -20.93 -22.88
C SER A 217 -0.04 -22.26 -22.25
N LEU A 218 -0.96 -23.23 -22.27
CA LEU A 218 -0.61 -24.62 -21.95
C LEU A 218 0.27 -25.17 -23.07
N ALA A 219 1.38 -25.80 -22.71
CA ALA A 219 2.25 -26.47 -23.68
C ALA A 219 1.54 -27.69 -24.30
N SER A 220 2.08 -28.16 -25.42
CA SER A 220 1.56 -29.35 -26.11
C SER A 220 1.59 -30.63 -25.28
N ASP A 221 2.39 -30.67 -24.20
CA ASP A 221 2.45 -31.78 -23.25
C ASP A 221 1.26 -31.81 -22.27
N GLY A 222 0.42 -30.77 -22.26
CA GLY A 222 -0.72 -30.63 -21.36
C GLY A 222 -0.36 -30.46 -19.88
N ARG A 223 0.93 -30.29 -19.55
CA ARG A 223 1.47 -30.29 -18.18
C ARG A 223 2.20 -29.01 -17.85
N THR A 224 2.99 -28.47 -18.78
CA THR A 224 3.79 -27.25 -18.56
C THR A 224 3.07 -26.03 -19.10
N ILE A 225 3.35 -24.87 -18.51
CA ILE A 225 2.85 -23.58 -18.95
C ILE A 225 3.98 -22.88 -19.71
N GLN A 226 3.72 -22.51 -20.96
CA GLN A 226 4.59 -21.65 -21.74
C GLN A 226 4.33 -20.19 -21.39
N VAL A 227 5.38 -19.45 -21.06
CA VAL A 227 5.35 -18.01 -20.87
C VAL A 227 6.17 -17.38 -21.98
N THR A 228 5.54 -16.49 -22.74
CA THR A 228 6.22 -15.68 -23.76
C THR A 228 6.51 -14.31 -23.18
N THR A 229 7.79 -13.94 -23.20
CA THR A 229 8.26 -12.60 -22.85
C THR A 229 8.36 -11.72 -24.11
N GLY A 230 8.02 -10.45 -23.96
CA GLY A 230 8.21 -9.39 -24.94
C GLY A 230 9.46 -8.55 -24.65
N GLY A 231 9.61 -7.44 -25.38
CA GLY A 231 10.78 -6.56 -25.30
C GLY A 231 11.73 -6.72 -26.50
N GLU A 232 12.96 -6.24 -26.38
CA GLU A 232 13.98 -6.31 -27.45
C GLU A 232 14.31 -7.75 -27.88
N LYS A 233 14.17 -8.71 -26.95
CA LYS A 233 14.33 -10.14 -27.20
C LYS A 233 13.11 -10.89 -26.69
N SER A 234 12.24 -11.28 -27.61
CA SER A 234 11.14 -12.18 -27.27
C SER A 234 11.66 -13.61 -27.11
N SER A 235 11.17 -14.30 -26.08
CA SER A 235 11.47 -15.71 -25.84
C SER A 235 10.27 -16.41 -25.24
N THR A 236 10.17 -17.72 -25.46
CA THR A 236 9.13 -18.55 -24.85
C THR A 236 9.82 -19.66 -24.06
N ASN A 237 9.53 -19.73 -22.76
CA ASN A 237 10.05 -20.76 -21.85
C ASN A 237 8.90 -21.55 -21.24
N SER A 238 9.14 -22.83 -20.96
CA SER A 238 8.16 -23.72 -20.34
C SER A 238 8.45 -23.91 -18.86
N TYR A 239 7.40 -23.83 -18.04
CA TYR A 239 7.49 -23.96 -16.59
C TYR A 239 6.50 -25.00 -16.05
N ASP A 240 6.89 -25.72 -15.02
CA ASP A 240 6.00 -26.60 -14.25
C ASP A 240 4.85 -25.82 -13.57
N MET A 241 5.09 -24.55 -13.25
CA MET A 241 4.12 -23.66 -12.64
C MET A 241 4.50 -22.20 -12.91
N VAL A 242 3.49 -21.35 -13.06
CA VAL A 242 3.64 -19.89 -13.19
C VAL A 242 2.83 -19.20 -12.10
N PHE A 243 3.48 -18.29 -11.36
CA PHE A 243 2.81 -17.38 -10.44
C PHE A 243 2.73 -16.00 -11.11
N ASN A 244 1.54 -15.61 -11.58
CA ASN A 244 1.34 -14.23 -12.03
C ASN A 244 1.07 -13.32 -10.84
N THR A 245 1.98 -12.38 -10.58
CA THR A 245 1.88 -11.39 -9.49
C THR A 245 1.61 -9.97 -9.99
N THR A 246 1.34 -9.80 -11.29
CA THR A 246 0.96 -8.51 -11.88
C THR A 246 -0.40 -8.04 -11.36
N ALA A 247 -0.69 -6.75 -11.52
CA ALA A 247 -2.07 -6.27 -11.37
C ALA A 247 -2.98 -6.88 -12.46
N LEU A 248 -4.29 -6.92 -12.22
CA LEU A 248 -5.24 -7.51 -13.17
C LEU A 248 -5.29 -6.76 -14.50
N GLY A 249 -5.01 -5.46 -14.51
CA GLY A 249 -4.92 -4.66 -15.74
C GLY A 249 -3.84 -5.18 -16.71
N PRO A 250 -2.55 -5.22 -16.31
CA PRO A 250 -1.51 -5.86 -17.11
C PRO A 250 -1.78 -7.34 -17.43
N LEU A 251 -2.33 -8.11 -16.50
CA LEU A 251 -2.72 -9.51 -16.78
C LEU A 251 -3.76 -9.60 -17.90
N GLN A 252 -4.72 -8.66 -17.96
CA GLN A 252 -5.72 -8.58 -19.02
C GLN A 252 -5.10 -8.29 -20.40
N GLN A 253 -3.92 -7.67 -20.45
CA GLN A 253 -3.23 -7.33 -21.70
C GLN A 253 -2.44 -8.52 -22.27
N MET A 254 -2.19 -9.56 -21.47
CA MET A 254 -1.51 -10.76 -21.93
C MET A 254 -2.46 -11.61 -22.79
N ASP A 255 -1.94 -12.30 -23.81
CA ASP A 255 -2.70 -13.37 -24.45
C ASP A 255 -2.77 -14.60 -23.54
N LEU A 256 -3.95 -14.83 -22.96
CA LEU A 256 -4.25 -15.96 -22.07
C LEU A 256 -5.09 -17.04 -22.76
N SER A 257 -5.34 -16.93 -24.07
CA SER A 257 -6.25 -17.82 -24.81
C SER A 257 -5.81 -19.28 -24.72
N GLY A 258 -4.49 -19.52 -24.74
CA GLY A 258 -3.92 -20.86 -24.64
C GLY A 258 -3.99 -21.50 -23.25
N LEU A 259 -4.40 -20.77 -22.20
CA LEU A 259 -4.61 -21.34 -20.85
C LEU A 259 -5.98 -21.99 -20.68
N ASN A 260 -6.95 -21.72 -21.58
CA ASN A 260 -8.32 -22.22 -21.48
C ASN A 260 -8.98 -21.93 -20.11
N LEU A 261 -8.77 -20.73 -19.57
CA LEU A 261 -9.34 -20.32 -18.29
C LEU A 261 -10.87 -20.24 -18.36
N ASP A 262 -11.53 -20.61 -17.26
CA ASP A 262 -12.97 -20.47 -17.13
C ASP A 262 -13.40 -19.02 -17.34
N ARG A 263 -14.58 -18.84 -17.97
CA ARG A 263 -15.13 -17.52 -18.27
C ARG A 263 -15.23 -16.63 -17.03
N ASP A 264 -15.60 -17.19 -15.89
CA ASP A 264 -15.74 -16.44 -14.64
C ASP A 264 -14.39 -15.87 -14.15
N ILE A 265 -13.28 -16.57 -14.41
CA ILE A 265 -11.92 -16.08 -14.11
C ILE A 265 -11.58 -14.91 -15.03
N LEU A 266 -11.82 -15.05 -16.34
CA LEU A 266 -11.57 -14.00 -17.33
C LEU A 266 -12.43 -12.75 -17.05
N ASP A 267 -13.71 -12.94 -16.70
CA ASP A 267 -14.60 -11.86 -16.28
C ASP A 267 -14.13 -11.23 -14.96
N GLY A 268 -13.56 -12.00 -14.04
CA GLY A 268 -12.91 -11.49 -12.83
C GLY A 268 -11.73 -10.58 -13.14
N ILE A 269 -10.79 -11.03 -13.99
CA ILE A 269 -9.63 -10.24 -14.44
C ILE A 269 -10.08 -8.90 -15.04
N ARG A 270 -11.12 -8.93 -15.88
CA ARG A 270 -11.64 -7.75 -16.58
C ARG A 270 -12.46 -6.80 -15.70
N ALA A 271 -13.26 -7.32 -14.77
CA ALA A 271 -14.33 -6.56 -14.12
C ALA A 271 -14.05 -6.17 -12.66
N LEU A 272 -13.02 -6.72 -12.03
CA LEU A 272 -12.62 -6.30 -10.69
C LEU A 272 -12.05 -4.88 -10.75
N SER A 273 -12.70 -3.98 -10.01
CA SER A 273 -12.38 -2.55 -10.05
C SER A 273 -11.07 -2.26 -9.32
N TYR A 274 -10.33 -1.29 -9.84
CA TYR A 274 -9.16 -0.69 -9.24
C TYR A 274 -9.47 0.75 -8.85
N ASP A 275 -8.99 1.17 -7.68
CA ASP A 275 -8.96 2.60 -7.35
C ASP A 275 -7.78 3.29 -8.04
N ARG A 276 -7.82 4.62 -8.00
CA ARG A 276 -6.80 5.52 -8.52
C ARG A 276 -6.25 6.34 -7.37
N ALA A 277 -4.95 6.60 -7.42
CA ALA A 277 -4.25 7.46 -6.49
C ALA A 277 -3.21 8.27 -7.24
N THR A 278 -3.16 9.56 -6.91
CA THR A 278 -2.16 10.49 -7.42
C THR A 278 -1.54 11.22 -6.24
N LYS A 279 -0.21 11.19 -6.16
CA LYS A 279 0.56 11.90 -5.15
C LYS A 279 1.40 12.99 -5.81
N VAL A 280 1.49 14.14 -5.16
CA VAL A 280 2.37 15.24 -5.53
C VAL A 280 3.23 15.59 -4.33
N ALA A 281 4.53 15.41 -4.47
CA ALA A 281 5.51 15.81 -3.48
C ALA A 281 6.24 17.08 -3.94
N ILE A 282 6.33 18.06 -3.06
CA ILE A 282 7.03 19.32 -3.29
C ILE A 282 8.20 19.39 -2.33
N ASN A 283 9.38 19.69 -2.85
CA ASN A 283 10.57 19.97 -2.06
C ASN A 283 10.65 21.47 -1.80
N PHE A 284 10.75 21.84 -0.52
CA PHE A 284 10.89 23.22 -0.06
C PHE A 284 12.26 23.42 0.62
N ASN A 285 12.84 24.62 0.47
CA ASN A 285 14.03 25.03 1.21
C ASN A 285 13.75 25.42 2.67
N LYS A 286 12.48 25.38 3.08
CA LYS A 286 12.02 25.73 4.42
C LYS A 286 10.86 24.86 4.84
N ARG A 287 10.92 24.34 6.06
CA ARG A 287 9.80 23.66 6.72
C ARG A 287 8.79 24.67 7.23
N TRP A 288 7.95 25.20 6.34
CA TRP A 288 7.03 26.30 6.67
C TRP A 288 5.79 25.87 7.49
N TRP A 289 5.51 24.57 7.60
CA TRP A 289 4.33 24.01 8.29
C TRP A 289 4.54 23.73 9.79
N THR A 290 5.43 24.45 10.46
CA THR A 290 5.70 24.22 11.89
C THR A 290 4.61 24.76 12.81
N GLY A 291 3.82 25.73 12.34
CA GLY A 291 2.90 26.53 13.15
C GLY A 291 1.70 25.78 13.78
N PHE A 292 1.43 24.53 13.40
CA PHE A 292 0.41 23.72 14.10
C PHE A 292 0.98 22.79 15.17
N TYR A 293 2.29 22.55 15.23
CA TYR A 293 2.82 21.60 16.21
C TYR A 293 2.67 22.18 17.63
N PRO A 294 2.07 21.42 18.57
CA PRO A 294 1.73 21.94 19.90
C PRO A 294 2.93 22.21 20.80
N ASN A 295 4.09 21.63 20.50
CA ASN A 295 5.33 21.78 21.26
C ASN A 295 6.55 21.35 20.42
N ALA A 296 7.76 21.59 20.95
CA ALA A 296 9.02 21.27 20.28
C ALA A 296 9.21 19.77 20.01
N ASP A 297 8.71 18.88 20.88
CA ASP A 297 8.78 17.43 20.66
C ASP A 297 7.93 17.01 19.44
N ALA A 298 6.69 17.47 19.37
CA ALA A 298 5.81 17.21 18.23
C ALA A 298 6.39 17.80 16.93
N MET A 299 7.04 18.96 17.00
CA MET A 299 7.73 19.56 15.86
C MET A 299 8.91 18.69 15.38
N HIS A 300 9.74 18.21 16.31
CA HIS A 300 10.90 17.38 16.01
C HIS A 300 10.52 16.00 15.46
N ARG A 301 9.48 15.36 16.01
CA ARG A 301 8.93 14.11 15.45
C ARG A 301 8.26 14.34 14.09
N GLY A 302 7.64 15.51 13.93
CA GLY A 302 6.90 15.88 12.73
C GLY A 302 5.65 15.04 12.50
N GLY A 303 5.24 14.96 11.23
CA GLY A 303 4.08 14.20 10.78
C GLY A 303 2.74 14.93 10.91
N GLY A 304 1.67 14.14 10.83
CA GLY A 304 0.29 14.61 10.70
C GLY A 304 -0.26 14.43 9.28
N VAL A 305 -1.58 14.43 9.17
CA VAL A 305 -2.31 14.43 7.89
C VAL A 305 -3.43 15.44 7.95
N SER A 306 -3.40 16.40 7.03
CA SER A 306 -4.48 17.35 6.81
C SER A 306 -5.44 16.84 5.75
N SER A 307 -6.73 17.08 5.96
CA SER A 307 -7.80 16.73 5.02
C SER A 307 -8.41 17.98 4.41
N SER A 308 -8.73 17.91 3.12
CA SER A 308 -9.40 18.99 2.42
C SER A 308 -10.39 18.50 1.38
N ASP A 309 -11.39 19.34 1.06
CA ASP A 309 -12.25 19.17 -0.12
C ASP A 309 -11.74 19.91 -1.37
N PHE A 310 -10.50 20.42 -1.30
CA PHE A 310 -9.73 20.88 -2.45
C PHE A 310 -9.21 19.70 -3.28
N PRO A 311 -8.74 19.94 -4.52
CA PRO A 311 -8.08 18.92 -5.33
C PRO A 311 -6.91 18.20 -4.63
N LEU A 312 -6.36 18.78 -3.54
CA LEU A 312 -5.30 18.15 -2.75
C LEU A 312 -5.73 16.79 -2.18
N GLY A 313 -6.99 16.64 -1.79
CA GLY A 313 -7.47 15.54 -0.96
C GLY A 313 -6.79 15.61 0.40
N PHE A 314 -5.71 14.84 0.58
CA PHE A 314 -4.90 14.85 1.80
C PHE A 314 -3.53 15.51 1.59
N THR A 315 -3.10 16.31 2.55
CA THR A 315 -1.71 16.78 2.66
C THR A 315 -1.04 15.99 3.79
N VAL A 316 0.09 15.33 3.48
CA VAL A 316 0.79 14.44 4.42
C VAL A 316 2.13 15.07 4.79
N TYR A 317 2.29 15.40 6.06
CA TYR A 317 3.52 15.98 6.57
C TYR A 317 4.54 14.86 6.88
N PRO A 318 5.83 15.06 6.59
CA PRO A 318 6.86 14.06 6.86
C PRO A 318 7.01 13.81 8.36
N SER A 319 7.15 12.53 8.76
CA SER A 319 7.39 12.11 10.15
C SER A 319 8.89 12.10 10.49
N TRP A 320 9.53 13.23 10.22
CA TRP A 320 10.93 13.53 10.53
C TRP A 320 11.15 15.04 10.49
N ASP A 321 12.32 15.47 10.97
CA ASP A 321 12.77 16.84 10.93
C ASP A 321 14.18 16.91 10.34
N ASN A 322 14.31 17.63 9.22
CA ASN A 322 15.59 17.85 8.55
C ASN A 322 16.31 19.11 9.05
N GLY A 323 15.75 19.81 10.04
CA GLY A 323 16.25 21.11 10.48
C GLY A 323 16.23 22.12 9.33
N ASP A 324 17.38 22.77 9.10
CA ASP A 324 17.55 23.77 8.03
C ASP A 324 17.78 23.18 6.63
N GLY A 325 17.72 21.84 6.49
CA GLY A 325 17.82 21.16 5.20
C GLY A 325 16.60 21.36 4.30
N THR A 326 16.61 20.70 3.15
CA THR A 326 15.43 20.55 2.27
C THR A 326 14.32 19.76 2.96
N ASN A 327 13.08 20.05 2.59
CA ASN A 327 11.90 19.51 3.24
C ASN A 327 10.87 19.06 2.18
N VAL A 328 10.71 17.75 2.05
CA VAL A 328 9.73 17.15 1.13
C VAL A 328 8.37 17.01 1.83
N LEU A 329 7.36 17.68 1.26
CA LEU A 329 5.96 17.59 1.68
C LEU A 329 5.17 16.84 0.60
N ILE A 330 4.39 15.84 0.98
CA ILE A 330 3.35 15.33 0.09
C ILE A 330 2.18 16.32 0.12
N ALA A 331 2.26 17.33 -0.75
CA ALA A 331 1.31 18.43 -0.83
C ALA A 331 -0.10 17.94 -1.20
N SER A 332 -0.18 16.89 -2.01
CA SER A 332 -1.44 16.22 -2.37
C SER A 332 -1.26 14.70 -2.38
N CYS A 333 -2.21 14.00 -1.78
CA CYS A 333 -2.45 12.58 -1.90
C CYS A 333 -3.96 12.40 -2.15
N ALA A 334 -4.34 12.37 -3.42
CA ALA A 334 -5.73 12.25 -3.84
C ALA A 334 -6.07 10.80 -4.21
N TRP A 335 -7.31 10.39 -3.98
CA TRP A 335 -7.86 9.08 -4.35
C TRP A 335 -9.11 9.20 -5.24
N ALA A 336 -9.52 8.10 -5.86
CA ALA A 336 -10.72 7.99 -6.68
C ALA A 336 -10.83 9.06 -7.78
N GLN A 337 -11.93 9.82 -7.80
CA GLN A 337 -12.14 10.83 -8.84
C GLN A 337 -11.19 12.01 -8.70
N ASP A 338 -10.82 12.38 -7.47
CA ASP A 338 -9.89 13.49 -7.25
C ASP A 338 -8.49 13.11 -7.74
N ALA A 339 -8.06 11.85 -7.55
CA ALA A 339 -6.86 11.33 -8.19
C ALA A 339 -6.91 11.45 -9.71
N SER A 340 -8.04 11.12 -10.35
CA SER A 340 -8.17 11.21 -11.81
C SER A 340 -8.00 12.66 -12.32
N ARG A 341 -8.52 13.63 -11.56
CA ARG A 341 -8.40 15.06 -11.89
C ARG A 341 -6.96 15.54 -11.73
N MET A 342 -6.29 15.13 -10.65
CA MET A 342 -4.89 15.45 -10.42
C MET A 342 -3.98 14.76 -11.44
N ALA A 343 -4.29 13.50 -11.82
CA ALA A 343 -3.56 12.75 -12.82
C ALA A 343 -3.49 13.48 -14.17
N ALA A 344 -4.57 14.15 -14.59
CA ALA A 344 -4.58 14.94 -15.82
C ALA A 344 -3.57 16.10 -15.84
N LEU A 345 -3.03 16.49 -14.69
CA LEU A 345 -2.01 17.53 -14.55
C LEU A 345 -0.59 16.96 -14.40
N VAL A 346 -0.44 15.64 -14.23
CA VAL A 346 0.85 14.99 -14.07
C VAL A 346 1.57 14.98 -15.42
N PRO A 347 2.76 15.59 -15.53
CA PRO A 347 3.52 15.59 -16.78
C PRO A 347 4.11 14.20 -17.06
N ASP A 348 4.38 13.92 -18.33
CA ASP A 348 5.16 12.74 -18.71
C ASP A 348 6.65 13.02 -18.50
N TYR A 349 7.18 12.61 -17.36
CA TYR A 349 8.60 12.80 -17.03
C TYR A 349 9.55 12.01 -17.94
N THR A 350 9.06 11.10 -18.78
CA THR A 350 9.88 10.36 -19.75
C THR A 350 10.07 11.11 -21.06
N ASP A 351 9.20 12.08 -21.37
CA ASP A 351 9.31 12.92 -22.55
C ASP A 351 10.41 13.99 -22.35
N PRO A 352 11.49 14.01 -23.15
CA PRO A 352 12.55 15.02 -23.05
C PRO A 352 12.07 16.46 -23.30
N SER A 353 10.88 16.64 -23.90
CA SER A 353 10.26 17.94 -24.13
C SER A 353 9.47 18.46 -22.93
N THR A 354 9.24 17.61 -21.91
CA THR A 354 8.56 18.02 -20.68
C THR A 354 9.37 19.11 -19.97
N PRO A 355 8.76 20.29 -19.71
CA PRO A 355 9.45 21.37 -19.02
C PRO A 355 9.91 20.96 -17.63
N THR A 356 11.05 21.49 -17.20
CA THR A 356 11.54 21.33 -15.84
C THR A 356 10.48 21.77 -14.82
N PRO A 357 10.27 21.02 -13.71
CA PRO A 357 9.32 21.38 -12.67
C PRO A 357 9.47 22.83 -12.18
N SER A 358 8.38 23.57 -12.18
CA SER A 358 8.31 24.97 -11.72
C SER A 358 7.06 25.20 -10.88
N TYR A 359 7.10 26.14 -9.94
CA TYR A 359 5.94 26.55 -9.14
C TYR A 359 4.80 27.08 -10.02
N ALA A 360 5.12 27.62 -11.21
CA ALA A 360 4.14 28.11 -12.19
C ALA A 360 3.53 27.00 -13.05
N GLY A 361 4.04 25.76 -12.94
CA GLY A 361 3.47 24.60 -13.60
C GLY A 361 2.07 24.27 -13.05
N PRO A 362 1.18 23.68 -13.88
CA PRO A 362 -0.24 23.56 -13.55
C PRO A 362 -0.49 22.76 -12.27
N ILE A 363 0.21 21.63 -12.07
CA ILE A 363 0.02 20.79 -10.89
C ILE A 363 0.60 21.44 -9.62
N ALA A 364 1.75 22.11 -9.73
CA ALA A 364 2.35 22.83 -8.62
C ALA A 364 1.48 24.01 -8.19
N ALA A 365 0.98 24.81 -9.14
CA ALA A 365 0.10 25.95 -8.85
C ALA A 365 -1.16 25.52 -8.09
N VAL A 366 -1.82 24.43 -8.52
CA VAL A 366 -2.98 23.85 -7.81
C VAL A 366 -2.59 23.44 -6.39
N CYS A 367 -1.44 22.79 -6.21
CA CYS A 367 -0.96 22.41 -4.89
C CYS A 367 -0.69 23.60 -3.98
N LEU A 368 0.08 24.59 -4.44
CA LEU A 368 0.47 25.75 -3.63
C LEU A 368 -0.72 26.63 -3.26
N GLU A 369 -1.65 26.88 -4.20
CA GLU A 369 -2.90 27.57 -3.87
C GLU A 369 -3.76 26.80 -2.87
N GLY A 370 -3.85 25.47 -3.04
CA GLY A 370 -4.59 24.61 -2.12
C GLY A 370 -3.99 24.65 -0.71
N LEU A 371 -2.66 24.69 -0.58
CA LEU A 371 -1.97 24.77 0.71
C LEU A 371 -2.25 26.11 1.42
N VAL A 372 -2.22 27.24 0.70
CA VAL A 372 -2.60 28.55 1.27
C VAL A 372 -4.03 28.52 1.80
N LYS A 373 -4.96 27.93 1.04
CA LYS A 373 -6.37 27.85 1.46
C LYS A 373 -6.57 26.89 2.63
N LEU A 374 -5.89 25.73 2.62
CA LEU A 374 -5.91 24.75 3.71
C LEU A 374 -5.43 25.35 5.02
N TRP A 375 -4.41 26.20 4.96
CA TRP A 375 -3.81 26.85 6.12
C TRP A 375 -4.48 28.18 6.50
N ALA A 376 -5.50 28.62 5.76
CA ALA A 376 -6.18 29.88 6.05
C ALA A 376 -6.73 29.89 7.49
N GLY A 377 -6.40 30.94 8.24
CA GLY A 377 -6.82 31.10 9.65
C GLY A 377 -5.94 30.39 10.68
N ARG A 378 -4.89 29.67 10.27
CA ARG A 378 -3.84 29.19 11.19
C ARG A 378 -2.88 30.31 11.55
N GLN A 379 -2.31 30.22 12.75
CA GLN A 379 -1.17 31.05 13.12
C GLN A 379 -0.01 30.73 12.16
N GLU A 380 0.66 31.76 11.65
CA GLU A 380 1.79 31.63 10.71
C GLU A 380 1.43 30.92 9.39
N ALA A 381 0.19 31.06 8.94
CA ALA A 381 -0.22 30.58 7.62
C ALA A 381 0.64 31.20 6.51
N PRO A 382 1.19 30.41 5.57
CA PRO A 382 2.02 30.93 4.50
C PRO A 382 1.17 31.71 3.49
N THR A 383 1.74 32.76 2.91
CA THR A 383 1.20 33.38 1.69
C THR A 383 1.63 32.60 0.46
N LEU A 384 0.96 32.80 -0.68
CA LEU A 384 1.39 32.21 -1.93
C LEU A 384 2.80 32.65 -2.33
N LYS A 385 3.17 33.91 -2.02
CA LYS A 385 4.52 34.43 -2.23
C LYS A 385 5.54 33.65 -1.38
N ASP A 386 5.24 33.40 -0.11
CA ASP A 386 6.12 32.62 0.76
C ASP A 386 6.36 31.23 0.18
N LEU A 387 5.29 30.55 -0.25
CA LEU A 387 5.42 29.22 -0.85
C LEU A 387 6.20 29.22 -2.17
N HIS A 388 6.07 30.25 -3.01
CA HIS A 388 6.89 30.41 -4.21
C HIS A 388 8.37 30.62 -3.86
N ASP A 389 8.66 31.45 -2.86
CA ASP A 389 10.03 31.72 -2.40
C ASP A 389 10.69 30.46 -1.77
N TYR A 390 9.88 29.58 -1.17
CA TYR A 390 10.38 28.35 -0.55
C TYR A 390 10.47 27.17 -1.52
N TYR A 391 9.79 27.22 -2.67
CA TYR A 391 9.72 26.12 -3.62
C TYR A 391 11.10 25.84 -4.26
N ILE A 392 11.49 24.56 -4.30
CA ILE A 392 12.68 24.09 -5.03
C ILE A 392 12.25 23.34 -6.29
N THR A 393 11.51 22.25 -6.11
CA THR A 393 11.06 21.36 -7.19
C THR A 393 9.84 20.56 -6.75
N HIS A 394 9.27 19.76 -7.66
CA HIS A 394 8.25 18.77 -7.31
C HIS A 394 8.37 17.53 -8.19
N TYR A 395 7.78 16.45 -7.71
CA TYR A 395 7.52 15.24 -8.49
C TYR A 395 6.12 14.74 -8.21
N ALA A 396 5.40 14.36 -9.26
CA ALA A 396 4.05 13.86 -9.17
C ALA A 396 3.95 12.46 -9.79
N TRP A 397 3.17 11.59 -9.16
CA TRP A 397 2.97 10.24 -9.64
C TRP A 397 1.49 9.88 -9.64
N ALA A 398 0.97 9.48 -10.80
CA ALA A 398 -0.36 8.92 -10.95
C ALA A 398 -0.25 7.44 -11.31
N TRP A 399 -0.68 6.57 -10.40
CA TRP A 399 -0.64 5.11 -10.63
C TRP A 399 -1.54 4.66 -11.79
N SER A 400 -2.48 5.49 -12.22
CA SER A 400 -3.27 5.23 -13.43
C SER A 400 -2.50 5.42 -14.74
N HIS A 401 -1.35 6.10 -14.72
CA HIS A 401 -0.49 6.28 -15.89
C HIS A 401 0.58 5.19 -15.99
N ASP A 402 0.85 4.46 -14.90
CA ASP A 402 1.84 3.39 -14.88
C ASP A 402 1.34 2.17 -15.68
N LEU A 403 2.07 1.83 -16.74
CA LEU A 403 1.77 0.71 -17.62
C LEU A 403 1.90 -0.64 -16.91
N CYS A 404 2.72 -0.74 -15.86
CA CYS A 404 2.96 -1.99 -15.13
C CYS A 404 1.92 -2.28 -14.04
N THR A 405 1.03 -1.33 -13.74
CA THR A 405 -0.02 -1.51 -12.72
C THR A 405 -1.41 -1.14 -13.21
N CYS A 406 -1.54 -0.19 -14.13
CA CYS A 406 -2.80 0.31 -14.72
C CYS A 406 -3.85 0.73 -13.69
N GLY A 407 -3.42 1.21 -12.52
CA GLY A 407 -4.26 1.50 -11.37
C GLY A 407 -3.52 1.28 -10.05
N THR A 408 -4.03 1.82 -8.95
CA THR A 408 -3.29 1.80 -7.68
C THR A 408 -3.43 0.47 -6.95
N PHE A 409 -4.67 0.08 -6.62
CA PHE A 409 -4.96 -1.18 -5.94
C PHE A 409 -6.39 -1.60 -6.20
N ALA A 410 -6.64 -2.90 -6.03
CA ALA A 410 -7.98 -3.45 -6.07
C ALA A 410 -8.88 -2.74 -5.06
N LEU A 411 -10.04 -2.29 -5.52
CA LEU A 411 -11.06 -1.67 -4.69
C LEU A 411 -12.43 -2.05 -5.27
N PHE A 412 -13.07 -3.01 -4.62
CA PHE A 412 -14.17 -3.73 -5.24
C PHE A 412 -15.51 -3.00 -5.17
N GLY A 413 -16.30 -3.17 -6.23
CA GLY A 413 -17.71 -2.77 -6.25
C GLY A 413 -18.61 -3.74 -5.47
N PRO A 414 -19.86 -3.34 -5.16
CA PRO A 414 -20.82 -4.18 -4.45
C PRO A 414 -21.01 -5.57 -5.10
N GLY A 415 -21.11 -6.62 -4.29
CA GLY A 415 -21.37 -8.00 -4.71
C GLY A 415 -20.12 -8.80 -5.11
N ARG A 416 -18.98 -8.16 -5.32
CA ARG A 416 -17.75 -8.83 -5.79
C ARG A 416 -17.09 -9.73 -4.73
N PHE A 417 -17.26 -9.41 -3.45
CA PHE A 417 -16.77 -10.22 -2.32
C PHE A 417 -17.53 -11.53 -2.06
N GLN A 418 -18.76 -11.65 -2.56
CA GLN A 418 -19.54 -12.89 -2.39
C GLN A 418 -19.25 -13.91 -3.49
N ASN A 419 -19.00 -13.38 -4.68
CA ASN A 419 -19.03 -14.19 -5.90
C ASN A 419 -17.62 -14.46 -6.45
N ILE A 420 -16.60 -13.69 -6.05
CA ILE A 420 -15.26 -13.76 -6.68
C ILE A 420 -14.12 -13.97 -5.66
N TYR A 421 -14.14 -13.35 -4.46
CA TYR A 421 -13.04 -13.49 -3.48
C TYR A 421 -13.47 -13.41 -2.00
N PRO A 422 -13.30 -14.49 -1.20
CA PRO A 422 -13.31 -14.44 0.25
C PRO A 422 -11.90 -14.20 0.81
N ASN A 423 -11.71 -13.14 1.60
CA ASN A 423 -10.56 -12.91 2.48
C ASN A 423 -9.25 -12.40 1.82
N ALA A 424 -9.25 -11.16 1.33
CA ALA A 424 -8.00 -10.45 1.03
C ALA A 424 -7.98 -9.07 1.69
N HIS A 425 -6.80 -8.68 2.18
CA HIS A 425 -6.49 -7.33 2.65
C HIS A 425 -5.97 -6.51 1.46
N TYR A 426 -6.84 -5.78 0.79
CA TYR A 426 -6.47 -4.97 -0.38
C TYR A 426 -5.71 -3.71 0.05
N ALA A 427 -5.00 -3.10 -0.89
CA ALA A 427 -4.18 -1.88 -0.69
C ALA A 427 -3.00 -1.99 0.31
N TRP A 428 -2.80 -3.14 0.97
CA TRP A 428 -1.72 -3.36 1.93
C TRP A 428 -0.67 -4.37 1.44
N ILE A 429 0.59 -4.17 1.86
CA ILE A 429 1.69 -5.12 1.59
C ILE A 429 1.37 -6.51 2.14
N SER A 430 0.70 -6.61 3.30
CA SER A 430 0.37 -7.90 3.91
C SER A 430 -0.54 -8.73 3.02
N GLY A 431 -1.54 -8.13 2.36
CA GLY A 431 -2.39 -8.85 1.41
C GLY A 431 -1.62 -9.45 0.24
N ALA A 432 -0.61 -8.73 -0.27
CA ALA A 432 0.28 -9.27 -1.30
C ALA A 432 1.07 -10.47 -0.77
N LEU A 433 1.67 -10.35 0.42
CA LEU A 433 2.45 -11.44 1.05
C LEU A 433 1.59 -12.67 1.34
N ASP A 434 0.39 -12.48 1.88
CA ASP A 434 -0.53 -13.55 2.27
C ASP A 434 -1.05 -14.29 1.03
N SER A 435 -1.33 -13.56 -0.06
CA SER A 435 -1.76 -14.17 -1.34
C SER A 435 -0.68 -15.07 -1.96
N VAL A 436 0.58 -14.64 -1.90
CA VAL A 436 1.71 -15.42 -2.41
C VAL A 436 1.99 -16.61 -1.50
N LEU A 437 1.95 -16.43 -0.18
CA LEU A 437 2.10 -17.52 0.79
C LEU A 437 1.08 -18.63 0.54
N PHE A 438 -0.19 -18.27 0.38
CA PHE A 438 -1.26 -19.22 0.06
C PHE A 438 -1.01 -19.97 -1.25
N SER A 439 -0.57 -19.25 -2.29
CA SER A 439 -0.31 -19.83 -3.61
C SER A 439 0.87 -20.80 -3.59
N VAL A 440 1.97 -20.45 -2.90
CA VAL A 440 3.14 -21.33 -2.73
C VAL A 440 2.79 -22.56 -1.90
N ILE A 441 1.97 -22.42 -0.85
CA ILE A 441 1.51 -23.59 -0.07
C ILE A 441 0.71 -24.54 -0.95
N LYS A 442 -0.22 -24.04 -1.76
CA LYS A 442 -1.00 -24.88 -2.69
C LYS A 442 -0.10 -25.62 -3.68
N PHE A 443 0.89 -24.93 -4.24
CA PHE A 443 1.89 -25.52 -5.11
C PHE A 443 2.65 -26.67 -4.45
N LEU A 444 3.21 -26.42 -3.26
CA LEU A 444 3.98 -27.42 -2.52
C LEU A 444 3.11 -28.61 -2.12
N ALA A 445 1.86 -28.37 -1.71
CA ALA A 445 0.90 -29.43 -1.38
C ALA A 445 0.56 -30.29 -2.60
N ALA A 446 0.37 -29.69 -3.77
CA ALA A 446 0.08 -30.42 -5.01
C ALA A 446 1.26 -31.27 -5.51
N ARG A 447 2.50 -30.93 -5.12
CA ARG A 447 3.72 -31.66 -5.52
C ARG A 447 4.27 -32.59 -4.45
N SER A 448 3.76 -32.55 -3.23
CA SER A 448 4.14 -33.48 -2.15
C SER A 448 3.57 -34.87 -2.46
N THR A 449 4.38 -35.73 -3.07
CA THR A 449 4.12 -37.17 -3.15
C THR A 449 4.54 -37.91 -1.88
N GLU A 450 5.30 -37.27 -0.98
CA GLU A 450 6.03 -37.95 0.10
C GLU A 450 5.60 -37.61 1.54
N SER A 451 4.76 -36.59 1.76
CA SER A 451 4.23 -36.34 3.13
C SER A 451 2.83 -35.70 3.13
N PRO A 452 1.77 -36.53 3.16
CA PRO A 452 0.38 -36.08 3.27
C PRO A 452 0.12 -35.22 4.52
N ASP A 453 0.91 -35.41 5.57
CA ASP A 453 0.72 -34.73 6.85
C ASP A 453 1.12 -33.25 6.77
N VAL A 454 2.10 -32.89 5.94
CA VAL A 454 2.52 -31.50 5.71
C VAL A 454 1.48 -30.74 4.90
N ALA A 455 1.00 -31.33 3.80
CA ALA A 455 -0.10 -30.77 3.01
C ALA A 455 -1.37 -30.61 3.87
N THR A 456 -1.66 -31.60 4.72
CA THR A 456 -2.80 -31.56 5.65
C THR A 456 -2.63 -30.52 6.74
N LYS A 457 -1.43 -30.38 7.34
CA LYS A 457 -1.11 -29.38 8.37
C LYS A 457 -1.16 -27.97 7.78
N ALA A 458 -0.64 -27.79 6.56
CA ALA A 458 -0.72 -26.54 5.82
C ALA A 458 -2.17 -26.17 5.49
N LEU A 459 -2.96 -27.11 4.97
CA LEU A 459 -4.40 -26.91 4.72
C LEU A 459 -5.19 -26.63 6.01
N LYS A 460 -4.83 -27.25 7.14
CA LYS A 460 -5.45 -27.00 8.46
C LYS A 460 -5.11 -25.61 9.01
N LEU A 461 -3.85 -25.18 8.91
CA LEU A 461 -3.40 -23.82 9.28
C LEU A 461 -4.07 -22.74 8.40
N LEU A 462 -4.26 -23.03 7.11
CA LEU A 462 -5.02 -22.18 6.20
C LEU A 462 -6.53 -22.16 6.51
N ALA A 463 -7.09 -23.30 6.93
CA ALA A 463 -8.51 -23.39 7.29
C ALA A 463 -8.82 -22.70 8.63
N SER A 464 -7.86 -22.62 9.57
CA SER A 464 -8.07 -21.93 10.85
C SER A 464 -8.19 -20.39 10.72
N ASP A 465 -7.74 -19.80 9.61
CA ASP A 465 -7.96 -18.37 9.27
C ASP A 465 -9.40 -18.05 8.85
N SER A 466 -10.21 -19.07 8.51
CA SER A 466 -11.58 -18.87 8.05
C SER A 466 -12.61 -18.65 9.17
N ASN A 467 -12.20 -18.75 10.45
CA ASN A 467 -13.08 -18.60 11.60
C ASN A 467 -12.61 -17.48 12.55
N PRO A 468 -13.13 -16.25 12.41
CA PRO A 468 -12.72 -15.12 13.25
C PRO A 468 -13.06 -15.30 14.75
N ASP A 469 -13.84 -16.32 15.12
CA ASP A 469 -14.29 -16.56 16.49
C ASP A 469 -13.48 -17.61 17.27
N LYS A 470 -12.49 -18.28 16.65
CA LYS A 470 -11.63 -19.23 17.38
C LYS A 470 -10.43 -18.53 18.00
N LYS A 471 -10.56 -18.23 19.30
CA LYS A 471 -9.43 -18.02 20.23
C LYS A 471 -8.45 -19.19 20.16
N HIS A 472 -7.46 -19.13 19.26
CA HIS A 472 -6.26 -19.95 19.40
C HIS A 472 -5.33 -19.26 20.40
N PHE A 473 -5.58 -19.52 21.69
CA PHE A 473 -4.73 -19.15 22.80
C PHE A 473 -4.50 -20.39 23.66
N GLU A 474 -3.51 -21.20 23.31
CA GLU A 474 -2.85 -22.01 24.33
C GLU A 474 -1.76 -21.15 24.94
N LYS A 475 -1.95 -20.80 26.22
CA LYS A 475 -0.95 -20.09 27.03
C LYS A 475 0.25 -21.02 27.22
N ASN A 476 1.47 -20.50 27.13
CA ASN A 476 2.61 -21.24 27.66
C ASN A 476 2.51 -21.31 29.20
N GLU A 477 3.25 -22.23 29.83
CA GLU A 477 3.22 -22.49 31.29
C GLU A 477 3.58 -21.28 32.16
N ARG A 478 3.99 -20.15 31.55
CA ARG A 478 4.33 -18.88 32.22
C ARG A 478 3.22 -17.82 32.13
N GLY A 479 2.10 -18.12 31.48
CA GLY A 479 0.98 -17.18 31.37
C GLY A 479 1.25 -15.98 30.46
N GLU A 480 2.33 -16.01 29.68
CA GLU A 480 2.64 -15.00 28.68
C GLU A 480 1.92 -15.34 27.37
N HIS A 481 1.36 -14.32 26.71
CA HIS A 481 0.94 -14.45 25.32
C HIS A 481 2.19 -14.68 24.47
N PRO A 482 2.25 -15.69 23.60
CA PRO A 482 3.33 -15.77 22.63
C PRO A 482 3.28 -14.51 21.74
N GLU A 483 4.25 -13.63 21.88
CA GLU A 483 4.52 -12.60 20.88
C GLU A 483 4.98 -13.30 19.59
N GLY A 484 4.07 -13.52 18.64
CA GLY A 484 4.42 -14.16 17.37
C GLY A 484 3.55 -15.38 17.08
N ASP A 485 2.40 -15.21 16.42
CA ASP A 485 2.25 -15.89 15.11
C ASP A 485 3.51 -15.85 14.24
N GLU A 486 4.37 -16.82 14.48
CA GLU A 486 5.60 -17.04 13.74
C GLU A 486 5.33 -17.63 12.34
N ARG A 487 4.08 -17.82 11.86
CA ARG A 487 3.73 -18.51 10.59
C ARG A 487 4.74 -18.39 9.44
N LEU A 488 5.16 -17.19 9.04
CA LEU A 488 6.18 -17.00 7.98
C LEU A 488 7.56 -17.57 8.37
N ALA A 489 8.00 -17.34 9.61
CA ALA A 489 9.21 -17.90 10.20
C ALA A 489 9.08 -19.41 10.51
N TYR A 490 7.90 -19.87 10.96
CA TYR A 490 7.52 -21.26 11.19
C TYR A 490 7.54 -22.05 9.89
N TRP A 491 7.03 -21.51 8.78
CA TRP A 491 7.13 -22.16 7.48
C TRP A 491 8.57 -22.15 6.96
N CYS A 492 9.36 -21.09 7.19
CA CYS A 492 10.80 -21.14 6.93
C CYS A 492 11.54 -22.15 7.84
N ALA A 493 11.11 -22.33 9.09
CA ALA A 493 11.72 -23.26 10.05
C ALA A 493 11.33 -24.73 9.81
N GLU A 494 10.04 -25.03 9.58
CA GLU A 494 9.55 -26.35 9.16
C GLU A 494 10.11 -26.74 7.79
N ALA A 495 10.25 -25.79 6.87
CA ALA A 495 10.98 -25.98 5.62
C ALA A 495 12.47 -26.33 5.85
N SER A 496 13.06 -25.97 6.98
CA SER A 496 14.43 -26.37 7.33
C SER A 496 14.49 -27.78 7.94
N ALA A 497 13.40 -28.22 8.58
CA ALA A 497 13.28 -29.53 9.22
C ALA A 497 12.95 -30.69 8.24
N MET A 498 12.46 -30.37 7.03
CA MET A 498 12.11 -31.34 5.97
C MET A 498 13.23 -31.49 4.94
N LYS A 499 14.47 -31.63 5.39
CA LYS A 499 15.62 -32.02 4.56
C LYS A 499 15.76 -33.52 4.45
#